data_AF-A0A2A7EB27-F1
#
_entry.id   AF-A0A2A7EB27-F1
#
_cell.length_a   1.000
_cell.length_b   1.000
_cell.length_c   1.000
_cell.angle_alpha   90.00
_cell.angle_beta   90.00
_cell.angle_gamma   90.00
#
_symmetry.space_group_name_H-M   'P 1'
#
loop_
_entity.id
_entity.type
_entity.pdbx_description
1 polymer ?
#
loop_
_entity_poly.entity_id
_entity_poly.type
_entity_poly.pdbx_seq_one_letter_code
_entity_poly.pdbx_strand_id
1 'polypeptide(L)' 'MSKSELTKVVAEKAEHTQKNVAARTQTVLDTLTNVLANREKV' A
#
# COMPACT_ATOMS: atom_id res chain seq x y z
N MET A 1 -6.73 8.88 7.76
CA MET A 1 -5.91 8.94 6.53
C MET A 1 -6.60 8.10 5.46
N SER A 2 -6.82 8.68 4.30
CA SER A 2 -7.37 8.02 3.12
C SER A 2 -6.27 7.33 2.30
N LYS A 3 -6.66 6.43 1.40
CA LYS A 3 -5.73 5.72 0.51
C LYS A 3 -4.92 6.66 -0.40
N SER A 4 -5.52 7.77 -0.86
CA SER A 4 -4.81 8.74 -1.72
C SER A 4 -3.76 9.52 -0.93
N GLU A 5 -4.06 9.89 0.32
CA GLU A 5 -3.11 10.54 1.23
C GLU A 5 -1.94 9.62 1.54
N LEU A 6 -2.20 8.33 1.82
CA LEU A 6 -1.15 7.33 2.03
C LEU A 6 -0.25 7.17 0.80
N THR A 7 -0.86 7.12 -0.40
CA THR A 7 -0.12 7.00 -1.66
C THR A 7 0.81 8.20 -1.90
N LYS A 8 0.34 9.42 -1.59
CA LYS A 8 1.18 10.64 -1.68
C LYS A 8 2.36 10.59 -0.71
N VAL A 9 2.11 10.27 0.56
CA VAL A 9 3.17 10.19 1.59
C VAL A 9 4.21 9.14 1.24
N VAL A 10 3.80 7.97 0.72
CA VAL A 10 4.73 6.93 0.29
C VAL A 10 5.53 7.39 -0.94
N ALA A 11 4.91 8.09 -1.90
CA ALA A 11 5.61 8.59 -3.07
C ALA A 11 6.65 9.67 -2.73
N GLU A 12 6.30 10.59 -1.84
CA GLU A 12 7.20 11.63 -1.33
C GLU A 12 8.39 11.04 -0.57
N LYS A 13 8.17 9.99 0.22
CA LYS A 13 9.24 9.34 1.02
C LYS A 13 10.09 8.34 0.25
N ALA A 14 9.56 7.74 -0.82
CA ALA A 14 10.25 6.68 -1.56
C ALA A 14 10.97 7.18 -2.83
N GLU A 15 11.02 8.50 -3.07
CA GLU A 15 11.58 9.12 -4.29
C GLU A 15 11.08 8.48 -5.61
N HIS A 16 9.89 7.88 -5.56
CA HIS A 16 9.31 7.13 -6.67
C HIS A 16 8.18 7.92 -7.34
N THR A 17 8.12 7.86 -8.67
CA THR A 17 7.02 8.44 -9.44
C THR A 17 5.68 7.81 -9.05
N GLN A 18 4.68 8.66 -8.77
CA GLN A 18 3.37 8.28 -8.20
C GLN A 18 2.67 7.10 -8.88
N LYS A 19 2.91 6.91 -10.20
CA LYS A 19 2.31 5.84 -11.00
C LYS A 19 2.65 4.44 -10.47
N ASN A 20 3.84 4.24 -9.91
CA ASN A 20 4.27 2.93 -9.42
C ASN A 20 3.95 2.71 -7.92
N VAL A 21 3.74 3.80 -7.19
CA VAL A 21 3.49 3.77 -5.73
C VAL A 21 2.05 3.33 -5.44
N ALA A 22 1.06 3.85 -6.18
CA ALA A 22 -0.33 3.48 -5.98
C ALA A 22 -0.56 1.97 -6.15
N ALA A 23 0.06 1.38 -7.19
CA ALA A 23 -0.01 -0.05 -7.45
C ALA A 23 0.65 -0.86 -6.33
N ARG A 24 1.86 -0.46 -5.90
CA ARG A 24 2.57 -1.12 -4.80
C ARG A 24 1.82 -1.03 -3.47
N THR A 25 1.30 0.14 -3.10
CA THR A 25 0.48 0.31 -1.90
C THR A 25 -0.75 -0.57 -1.96
N GLN A 26 -1.41 -0.67 -3.13
CA GLN A 26 -2.55 -1.56 -3.29
C GLN A 26 -2.16 -3.03 -3.14
N THR A 27 -1.08 -3.48 -3.77
CA THR A 27 -0.59 -4.86 -3.63
C THR A 27 -0.29 -5.24 -2.18
N VAL A 28 0.31 -4.33 -1.41
CA VAL A 28 0.54 -4.54 0.03
C VAL A 28 -0.78 -4.67 0.80
N LEU A 29 -1.75 -3.79 0.54
CA LEU A 29 -3.06 -3.85 1.19
C LEU A 29 -3.83 -5.13 0.84
N ASP A 30 -3.77 -5.57 -0.42
CA ASP A 30 -4.40 -6.82 -0.88
C ASP A 30 -3.74 -8.03 -0.22
N THR A 31 -2.42 -8.03 -0.10
CA THR A 31 -1.66 -9.08 0.59
C THR A 31 -2.05 -9.15 2.06
N LEU A 32 -2.07 -8.01 2.75
CA LEU A 32 -2.52 -7.93 4.15
C LEU A 32 -3.95 -8.44 4.33
N THR A 33 -4.84 -8.07 3.42
CA THR A 33 -6.24 -8.52 3.46
C THR A 33 -6.34 -10.03 3.35
N ASN A 34 -5.57 -10.64 2.43
CA ASN A 34 -5.55 -12.10 2.26
C ASN A 34 -4.92 -12.81 3.47
N VAL A 35 -3.82 -12.30 4.01
CA VAL A 35 -3.16 -12.86 5.21
C VAL A 35 -4.10 -12.80 6.43
N LEU A 36 -4.76 -11.65 6.65
CA LEU A 36 -5.73 -11.49 7.73
C LEU A 36 -6.99 -12.36 7.54
N ALA A 37 -7.48 -12.51 6.30
CA ALA A 37 -8.59 -13.40 5.97
C ALA A 37 -8.24 -14.87 6.27
N ASN A 38 -6.99 -15.26 6.02
CA ASN A 38 -6.46 -16.58 6.36
C ASN A 38 -6.10 -16.73 7.85
N ARG A 39 -6.33 -15.70 8.68
CA ARG A 39 -5.96 -15.62 10.12
C ARG A 39 -4.47 -15.85 10.37
N GLU A 40 -3.65 -15.71 9.35
CA GLU A 40 -2.21 -15.72 9.48
C GLU A 40 -1.76 -14.40 10.11
N LYS A 41 -0.72 -14.43 10.96
CA LYS A 41 -0.16 -13.19 11.51
C LYS A 41 0.64 -12.50 10.41
N VAL A 42 0.31 -11.23 10.18
CA VAL A 42 1.06 -10.30 9.33
C VAL A 42 2.31 -9.82 10.06
#